data_AF-A0A4Q0IAT9-F1
#
_entry.id   AF-A0A4Q0IAT9-F1
#
_cell.length_a   1.000
_cell.length_b   1.000
_cell.length_c   1.000
_cell.angle_alpha   90.00
_cell.angle_beta   90.00
_cell.angle_gamma   90.00
#
_symmetry.space_group_name_H-M   'P 1'
#
loop_
_entity.id
_entity.type
_entity.pdbx_description
1 polymer ?
#
loop_
_entity_poly.entity_id
_entity_poly.type
_entity_poly.pdbx_seq_one_letter_code
_entity_poly.pdbx_strand_id
1 'polypeptide(L)'
;SKHKLAWYDVLLAAAGAAVCGYIVWNYDVIVLDAGPPTEMDFFFGCAAILLVLEATRRIVGLPITLVAICFLLYAKFGNLIPGMMGHPGFSLKRIVGHMYLTTEGLFGMPLGVSASFVFLF
;
A
#
# COMPACT_ATOMS: atom_id res chain seq x y z
N SER A 1 24.37 24.97 2.14
CA SER A 1 23.81 24.25 3.31
C SER A 1 22.53 23.53 2.89
N LYS A 2 22.64 22.30 2.36
CA LYS A 2 21.54 21.54 1.72
C LYS A 2 21.21 20.23 2.48
N HIS A 3 21.32 20.24 3.81
CA HIS A 3 21.00 19.08 4.66
C HIS A 3 20.23 19.52 5.92
N LYS A 4 19.12 20.23 5.74
CA LYS A 4 18.11 20.29 6.80
C LYS A 4 17.09 19.23 6.43
N LEU A 5 17.02 18.13 7.20
CA LEU A 5 15.88 17.21 7.12
C LEU A 5 14.63 18.07 7.23
N ALA A 6 13.79 18.09 6.20
CA ALA A 6 12.52 18.76 6.31
C ALA A 6 11.73 18.00 7.38
N TRP A 7 11.11 18.72 8.30
CA TRP A 7 10.33 18.09 9.38
C TRP A 7 9.23 17.17 8.85
N TYR A 8 8.69 17.47 7.65
CA TYR A 8 7.76 16.62 6.93
C TYR A 8 8.34 15.25 6.55
N ASP A 9 9.64 15.16 6.25
CA ASP A 9 10.29 13.89 5.91
C ASP A 9 10.41 12.99 7.13
N VAL A 10 10.68 13.57 8.30
CA VAL A 10 10.69 12.85 9.59
C VAL A 10 9.32 12.31 9.92
N LEU A 11 8.27 13.12 9.73
CA LEU A 11 6.89 12.68 9.97
C LEU A 11 6.48 11.55 9.03
N LEU A 12 6.83 11.63 7.75
CA LEU A 12 6.51 10.58 6.78
C LEU A 12 7.30 9.30 7.06
N ALA A 13 8.57 9.41 7.46
CA ALA A 13 9.36 8.27 7.88
C ALA A 13 8.77 7.60 9.14
N ALA A 14 8.37 8.38 10.14
CA ALA A 14 7.72 7.86 11.35
C ALA A 14 6.37 7.22 11.03
N ALA A 15 5.56 7.82 10.17
CA ALA A 15 4.28 7.25 9.73
C ALA A 15 4.47 5.95 8.95
N GLY A 16 5.46 5.89 8.04
CA GLY A 16 5.81 4.67 7.32
C GLY A 16 6.27 3.55 8.27
N ALA A 17 7.13 3.89 9.24
CA ALA A 17 7.56 2.94 10.26
C ALA A 17 6.40 2.43 11.11
N ALA A 18 5.46 3.30 11.50
CA ALA A 18 4.28 2.92 12.28
C ALA A 18 3.37 1.96 11.51
N VAL A 19 3.13 2.23 10.22
CA VAL A 19 2.33 1.36 9.36
C VAL A 19 2.99 -0.01 9.20
N CYS A 20 4.26 -0.07 8.82
CA CYS A 20 4.99 -1.34 8.72
C CYS A 20 5.03 -2.08 10.06
N GLY A 21 5.25 -1.36 11.16
CA GLY A 21 5.30 -1.91 12.52
C GLY A 21 3.98 -2.55 12.96
N TYR A 22 2.84 -2.02 12.52
CA TYR A 22 1.53 -2.58 12.84
C TYR A 22 1.36 -4.02 12.32
N ILE A 23 1.75 -4.29 11.07
CA ILE A 23 1.68 -5.66 10.50
C ILE A 23 2.60 -6.60 11.26
N VAL A 24 3.82 -6.17 11.58
CA VAL A 24 4.79 -7.01 12.30
C VAL A 24 4.31 -7.34 13.71
N TRP A 25 3.72 -6.36 14.40
CA TRP A 25 3.20 -6.55 15.75
C TRP A 25 1.94 -7.45 15.77
N ASN A 26 1.08 -7.33 14.76
CA ASN A 26 -0.16 -8.10 14.67
C ASN A 26 -0.03 -9.32 13.73
N TYR A 27 1.19 -9.76 13.46
CA TYR A 27 1.46 -10.82 12.49
C TYR A 27 0.67 -12.10 12.78
N ASP A 28 0.68 -12.54 14.05
CA ASP A 28 0.00 -13.77 14.46
C ASP A 28 -1.51 -13.70 14.21
N VAL A 29 -2.14 -12.56 14.50
CA VAL A 29 -3.59 -12.37 14.29
C VAL A 29 -3.92 -12.31 12.80
N ILE A 30 -3.08 -11.67 12.00
CA ILE A 30 -3.33 -11.49 10.56
C ILE A 30 -3.10 -12.81 9.78
N VAL A 31 -2.05 -13.56 10.13
CA VAL A 31 -1.61 -14.74 9.39
C VAL A 31 -2.16 -16.03 9.97
N LEU A 32 -2.19 -16.18 11.30
CA LEU A 32 -2.55 -17.43 11.96
C LEU A 32 -4.04 -17.52 12.29
N ASP A 33 -4.66 -16.40 12.70
CA ASP A 33 -6.09 -16.41 13.05
C ASP A 33 -7.03 -16.20 11.84
N ALA A 34 -6.52 -15.70 10.71
CA ALA A 34 -7.24 -15.50 9.44
C ALA A 34 -8.66 -14.89 9.59
N GLY A 35 -8.85 -14.06 10.61
CA GLY A 35 -10.11 -13.42 10.92
C GLY A 35 -10.47 -12.33 9.89
N PRO A 36 -11.73 -11.86 9.90
CA PRO A 36 -12.11 -10.74 9.04
C PRO A 36 -11.28 -9.48 9.41
N PRO A 37 -10.87 -8.67 8.43
CA PRO A 37 -10.10 -7.45 8.69
C PRO A 37 -10.82 -6.50 9.65
N THR A 38 -10.09 -6.04 10.66
CA THR A 38 -10.58 -5.10 11.66
C THR A 38 -10.62 -3.67 11.10
N GLU A 39 -11.27 -2.75 11.82
CA GLU A 39 -11.28 -1.33 11.45
C GLU A 39 -9.89 -0.69 11.56
N MET A 40 -9.04 -1.19 12.46
CA MET A 40 -7.64 -0.77 12.56
C MET A 40 -6.85 -1.20 11.33
N ASP A 41 -7.02 -2.44 10.87
CA ASP A 41 -6.36 -2.92 9.64
C ASP A 41 -6.72 -2.07 8.42
N PHE A 42 -8.00 -1.66 8.33
CA PHE A 42 -8.46 -0.77 7.28
C PHE A 42 -7.83 0.63 7.37
N PHE A 43 -7.71 1.19 8.57
CA PHE A 43 -7.07 2.50 8.78
C PHE A 43 -5.58 2.46 8.40
N PHE A 44 -4.83 1.50 8.92
CA PHE A 44 -3.41 1.33 8.62
C PHE A 44 -3.17 1.00 7.15
N GLY A 45 -4.04 0.19 6.52
CA GLY A 45 -3.96 -0.09 5.09
C GLY A 45 -4.22 1.14 4.22
N CYS A 46 -5.20 1.99 4.57
CA CYS A 46 -5.41 3.27 3.87
C CYS A 46 -4.17 4.17 3.99
N ALA A 47 -3.61 4.28 5.20
CA ALA A 47 -2.40 5.05 5.45
C ALA A 47 -1.21 4.52 4.63
N ALA A 48 -1.04 3.19 4.57
CA ALA A 48 0.00 2.54 3.79
C ALA A 48 -0.06 2.91 2.30
N ILE A 49 -1.24 2.79 1.69
CA ILE A 49 -1.43 3.09 0.27
C ILE A 49 -1.11 4.56 -0.02
N LEU A 50 -1.58 5.48 0.82
CA LEU A 50 -1.33 6.91 0.64
C LEU A 50 0.16 7.25 0.80
N LEU A 51 0.83 6.67 1.80
CA LEU A 51 2.26 6.85 2.02
C LEU A 51 3.08 6.30 0.86
N VAL A 52 2.72 5.13 0.31
CA VAL A 52 3.38 4.54 -0.86
C VAL A 52 3.18 5.39 -2.10
N LEU A 53 1.98 5.92 -2.34
CA LEU A 53 1.72 6.83 -3.45
C LEU A 53 2.55 8.12 -3.33
N GLU A 54 2.63 8.69 -2.12
CA GLU A 54 3.45 9.87 -1.85
C GLU A 54 4.95 9.59 -2.00
N ALA A 55 5.42 8.44 -1.53
CA ALA A 55 6.80 7.99 -1.73
C ALA A 55 7.11 7.80 -3.22
N THR A 56 6.20 7.17 -3.97
CA THR A 56 6.32 6.99 -5.42
C THR A 56 6.38 8.34 -6.14
N ARG A 57 5.56 9.31 -5.72
CA ARG A 57 5.56 10.67 -6.26
C ARG A 57 6.89 11.38 -6.06
N ARG A 58 7.54 11.18 -4.90
CA ARG A 58 8.82 11.81 -4.54
C ARG A 58 10.02 11.14 -5.19
N ILE A 59 10.01 9.81 -5.31
CA ILE A 59 11.16 9.02 -5.76
C ILE A 59 11.15 8.85 -7.28
N VAL A 60 9.99 8.47 -7.85
CA VAL A 60 9.90 8.10 -9.27
C VAL A 60 9.22 9.19 -10.10
N GLY A 61 8.27 9.91 -9.50
CA GLY A 61 7.64 11.08 -10.10
C GLY A 61 6.14 10.93 -10.34
N LEU A 62 5.55 12.02 -10.87
CA LEU A 62 4.12 12.13 -11.11
C LEU A 62 3.56 11.10 -12.12
N PRO A 63 4.22 10.76 -13.23
CA PRO A 63 3.63 9.87 -14.24
C PRO A 63 3.24 8.50 -13.68
N ILE A 64 4.13 7.86 -12.92
CA ILE A 64 3.87 6.54 -12.33
C ILE A 64 2.81 6.63 -11.24
N THR A 65 2.84 7.69 -10.43
CA THR A 65 1.84 7.92 -9.38
C THR A 65 0.44 8.03 -9.97
N LEU A 66 0.27 8.75 -11.08
CA LEU A 66 -1.01 8.87 -11.76
C LEU A 66 -1.49 7.52 -12.30
N VAL A 67 -0.60 6.73 -12.90
CA VAL A 67 -0.94 5.37 -13.37
C VAL A 67 -1.43 4.50 -12.21
N ALA A 68 -0.74 4.51 -11.07
CA ALA A 68 -1.15 3.76 -9.88
C ALA A 68 -2.54 4.20 -9.37
N ILE A 69 -2.79 5.51 -9.31
CA ILE A 69 -4.11 6.05 -8.93
C ILE A 69 -5.18 5.61 -9.93
N CYS A 70 -4.91 5.65 -11.23
CA CYS A 70 -5.85 5.18 -12.25
C CYS A 70 -6.22 3.71 -12.06
N PHE A 71 -5.26 2.83 -11.75
CA PHE A 71 -5.55 1.41 -11.48
C PHE A 71 -6.31 1.19 -10.17
N LEU A 72 -6.05 1.97 -9.12
CA LEU A 72 -6.85 1.94 -7.90
C LEU A 72 -8.30 2.39 -8.15
N LEU A 73 -8.48 3.42 -8.98
CA LEU A 73 -9.80 3.88 -9.41
C LEU A 73 -10.47 2.82 -10.29
N TYR A 74 -9.75 2.17 -11.19
CA TYR A 74 -10.27 1.05 -11.98
C TYR A 74 -10.75 -0.10 -11.09
N ALA A 75 -9.98 -0.49 -10.07
CA ALA A 75 -10.40 -1.52 -9.11
C ALA A 75 -11.70 -1.14 -8.37
N LYS A 76 -11.93 0.15 -8.12
CA LYS A 76 -13.15 0.65 -7.48
C LYS A 76 -14.33 0.78 -8.44
N PHE A 77 -14.09 1.31 -9.63
CA PHE A 77 -15.10 1.74 -10.60
C PHE A 77 -15.22 0.85 -11.82
N GLY A 78 -14.63 -0.35 -11.79
CA GLY A 78 -14.73 -1.32 -12.89
C GLY A 78 -16.17 -1.71 -13.26
N ASN A 79 -17.14 -1.47 -12.38
CA ASN A 79 -18.56 -1.69 -12.62
C ASN A 79 -19.17 -0.71 -13.64
N LEU A 80 -18.55 0.46 -13.82
CA LEU A 80 -18.98 1.47 -14.78
C LEU A 80 -18.43 1.21 -16.19
N ILE A 81 -17.53 0.25 -16.35
CA ILE A 81 -16.83 -0.03 -17.61
C ILE A 81 -17.60 -1.13 -18.36
N PRO A 82 -18.22 -0.83 -19.52
CA PRO A 82 -18.90 -1.83 -20.33
C PRO A 82 -17.91 -2.69 -21.12
N GLY A 83 -18.26 -3.95 -21.36
CA GLY A 83 -17.47 -4.89 -22.16
C GLY A 83 -16.60 -5.83 -21.33
N MET A 84 -15.65 -6.51 -21.98
CA MET A 84 -14.85 -7.59 -21.37
C MET A 84 -13.89 -7.12 -20.26
N MET A 85 -13.56 -5.83 -20.22
CA MET A 85 -12.75 -5.24 -19.14
C MET A 85 -13.59 -4.78 -17.94
N GLY A 86 -14.92 -4.86 -18.02
CA GLY A 86 -15.80 -4.57 -16.89
C GLY A 86 -15.72 -5.65 -15.82
N HIS A 87 -15.73 -5.27 -14.55
CA HIS A 87 -15.88 -6.19 -13.43
C HIS A 87 -16.83 -5.59 -12.40
N PRO A 88 -17.38 -6.37 -11.43
CA PRO A 88 -18.40 -5.87 -10.50
C PRO A 88 -18.01 -4.68 -9.61
N GLY A 89 -16.76 -4.20 -9.68
CA GLY A 89 -16.17 -3.24 -8.76
C GLY A 89 -15.88 -3.86 -7.39
N PHE A 90 -14.84 -3.38 -6.72
CA PHE A 90 -14.50 -3.83 -5.37
C PHE A 90 -14.82 -2.75 -4.32
N SER A 91 -15.24 -3.18 -3.13
CA SER A 91 -15.40 -2.27 -2.00
C SER A 91 -14.03 -1.73 -1.56
N LEU A 92 -14.00 -0.52 -0.98
CA LEU A 92 -12.73 0.06 -0.51
C LEU A 92 -12.07 -0.84 0.54
N LYS A 93 -12.87 -1.42 1.45
CA LYS A 93 -12.36 -2.39 2.44
C LYS A 93 -11.67 -3.58 1.78
N ARG A 94 -12.22 -4.10 0.68
CA ARG A 94 -11.61 -5.21 -0.06
C ARG A 94 -10.34 -4.80 -0.79
N ILE A 95 -10.32 -3.64 -1.44
CA ILE A 95 -9.12 -3.13 -2.13
C ILE A 95 -7.99 -2.92 -1.11
N VAL A 96 -8.28 -2.21 -0.03
CA VAL A 96 -7.31 -1.88 1.02
C VAL A 96 -6.80 -3.15 1.71
N GLY A 97 -7.72 -4.05 2.08
CA GLY A 97 -7.34 -5.33 2.69
C GLY A 97 -6.46 -6.17 1.76
N HIS A 98 -6.80 -6.23 0.47
CA HIS A 98 -5.98 -6.95 -0.51
C HIS A 98 -4.59 -6.31 -0.67
N MET A 99 -4.51 -4.99 -0.81
CA MET A 99 -3.24 -4.28 -0.96
C MET A 99 -2.34 -4.33 0.28
N TYR A 100 -2.91 -4.36 1.48
CA TYR A 100 -2.15 -4.24 2.72
C TYR A 100 -1.87 -5.58 3.41
N LEU A 101 -2.84 -6.49 3.44
CA LEU A 101 -2.78 -7.71 4.23
C LEU A 101 -2.38 -8.95 3.43
N THR A 102 -2.41 -8.89 2.09
CA THR A 102 -2.07 -10.05 1.26
C THR A 102 -0.65 -9.97 0.70
N THR A 103 -0.11 -11.14 0.37
CA THR A 103 1.23 -11.31 -0.23
C THR A 103 1.30 -10.95 -1.70
N GLU A 104 0.18 -10.54 -2.31
CA GLU A 104 0.12 -10.00 -3.68
C GLU A 104 0.07 -8.47 -3.70
N GLY A 105 -0.07 -7.85 -2.52
CA GLY A 105 -0.14 -6.40 -2.34
C GLY A 105 1.23 -5.74 -2.10
N LEU A 106 1.22 -4.66 -1.33
CA LEU A 106 2.36 -3.79 -1.04
C LEU A 106 3.52 -4.55 -0.39
N PHE A 107 3.22 -5.41 0.58
CA PHE A 107 4.22 -6.22 1.31
C PHE A 107 4.49 -7.57 0.63
N GLY A 108 4.03 -7.72 -0.60
CA GLY A 108 4.08 -8.96 -1.35
C GLY A 108 5.37 -9.20 -2.11
N MET A 109 5.23 -9.95 -3.20
CA MET A 109 6.31 -10.27 -4.14
C MET A 109 7.22 -9.09 -4.51
N PRO A 110 6.72 -7.87 -4.83
CA PRO A 110 7.60 -6.76 -5.19
C PRO A 110 8.56 -6.36 -4.06
N LEU A 111 8.08 -6.36 -2.81
CA LEU A 111 8.91 -6.07 -1.64
C LEU A 111 9.87 -7.23 -1.37
N GLY A 112 9.40 -8.47 -1.46
CA GLY A 112 10.22 -9.67 -1.24
C GLY A 112 11.39 -9.78 -2.22
N VAL A 113 11.14 -9.51 -3.51
CA VAL A 113 12.19 -9.44 -4.53
C VAL A 113 13.15 -8.28 -4.22
N SER A 114 12.64 -7.09 -3.90
CA SER A 114 13.51 -5.94 -3.56
C SER A 114 14.39 -6.23 -2.35
N ALA A 115 13.86 -6.84 -1.29
CA ALA A 115 14.60 -7.17 -0.08
C ALA A 115 15.64 -8.27 -0.30
N SER A 116 15.34 -9.27 -1.14
CA SER A 116 16.23 -10.41 -1.36
C SER A 116 17.39 -10.06 -2.29
N PHE A 117 17.14 -9.31 -3.36
CA PHE A 117 18.16 -9.00 -4.36
C PHE A 117 18.95 -7.74 -4.02
N VAL A 118 18.31 -6.66 -3.56
CA VAL A 118 19.00 -5.37 -3.37
C VAL A 118 19.86 -5.36 -2.11
N PHE A 119 19.49 -6.10 -1.06
CA PHE A 119 20.28 -6.15 0.18
C PHE A 119 21.57 -6.98 0.05
N LEU A 120 21.62 -7.88 -0.95
CA LEU A 120 22.75 -8.79 -1.15
C LEU A 120 23.88 -8.17 -2.00
N PHE A 121 23.61 -7.07 -2.68
CA PHE A 121 24.57 -6.26 -3.44
C PHE A 121 24.97 -5.00 -2.66
#